data_AF-A0A0D3KEN7-F1
#
_entry.id   AF-A0A0D3KEN7-F1
#
_cell.length_a   1.000
_cell.length_b   1.000
_cell.length_c   1.000
_cell.angle_alpha   90.00
_cell.angle_beta   90.00
_cell.angle_gamma   90.00
#
_symmetry.space_group_name_H-M   'P 1'
#
loop_
_entity.id
_entity.type
_entity.pdbx_description
1 polymer ?
#
loop_
_entity_poly.entity_id
_entity_poly.type
_entity_poly.pdbx_seq_one_letter_code
_entity_poly.pdbx_strand_id
1 'polypeptide(L)'
;MRGGSLEARLRISDPDCAAQLRRLGMAEPPRPLTWRQRVRVACEATEALVYLHSKGIVHRDVKPDNILLDEKLTAVLADTGFAKDQRPDASVRCRSTAALYMTTGYLCPSISKGGEYSSKTDGYAVGITLLVCLTNRSEVQLTDRCEDEFEEDWTDIDVTRIADAAAGWPDPAARAVKDLAKADGKSLCHDSLRKRPTLPEALTTLQALLSGSQRRAGMEEAAPALGDEAATAARTTGYEPSPLSVQVRGMRTSGDAQARIQDNMMLAFKTLMPRLDAVYASRSAAAPDGFEERINFWHRECGLPTELRSQLHSLRIWANAARHHDAARWRRDGPRSEGEASRLVAAVTEAIGALEGLNTFG
;
A
#
# COMPACT_ATOMS: atom_id res chain seq x y z
N MET A 1 -8.11 29.18 3.87
CA MET A 1 -7.12 28.83 2.83
C MET A 1 -7.88 28.53 1.56
N ARG A 2 -7.68 29.33 0.49
CA ARG A 2 -8.53 29.29 -0.71
C ARG A 2 -8.24 28.12 -1.66
N GLY A 3 -7.09 27.44 -1.50
CA GLY A 3 -6.71 26.28 -2.31
C GLY A 3 -7.41 24.96 -1.95
N GLY A 4 -8.15 24.93 -0.84
CA GLY A 4 -8.79 23.72 -0.30
C GLY A 4 -7.84 22.89 0.58
N SER A 5 -8.25 21.67 0.91
CA SER A 5 -7.38 20.66 1.53
C SER A 5 -6.66 19.84 0.46
N LEU A 6 -5.58 19.16 0.84
CA LEU A 6 -4.94 18.18 -0.03
C LEU A 6 -5.92 17.08 -0.45
N GLU A 7 -6.78 16.62 0.46
CA GLU A 7 -7.84 15.63 0.16
C GLU A 7 -8.72 16.09 -1.00
N ALA A 8 -9.28 17.30 -0.91
CA ALA A 8 -10.15 17.86 -1.93
C ALA A 8 -9.44 18.03 -3.29
N ARG A 9 -8.12 18.25 -3.27
CA ARG A 9 -7.28 18.37 -4.46
C ARG A 9 -6.83 17.04 -5.06
N LEU A 10 -6.85 15.95 -4.29
CA LEU A 10 -6.60 14.59 -4.79
C LEU A 10 -7.89 13.98 -5.35
N ARG A 11 -9.01 14.15 -4.65
CA ARG A 11 -10.32 13.60 -4.99
C ARG A 11 -11.21 14.58 -5.75
N ILE A 12 -10.68 15.25 -6.77
CA ILE A 12 -11.43 16.27 -7.54
C ILE A 12 -12.66 15.68 -8.23
N SER A 13 -12.61 14.40 -8.60
CA SER A 13 -13.74 13.67 -9.20
C SER A 13 -14.87 13.35 -8.20
N ASP A 14 -14.60 13.45 -6.89
CA ASP A 14 -15.60 13.26 -5.85
C ASP A 14 -16.54 14.49 -5.80
N PRO A 15 -17.86 14.32 -5.94
CA PRO A 15 -18.82 15.43 -5.92
C PRO A 15 -18.75 16.31 -4.67
N ASP A 16 -18.46 15.74 -3.50
CA ASP A 16 -18.40 16.46 -2.24
C ASP A 16 -17.14 17.32 -2.16
N CYS A 17 -16.01 16.76 -2.59
CA CYS A 17 -14.75 17.50 -2.71
C CYS A 17 -14.86 18.64 -3.74
N ALA A 18 -15.48 18.37 -4.89
CA ALA A 18 -15.74 19.39 -5.90
C ALA A 18 -16.66 20.51 -5.38
N ALA A 19 -17.71 20.16 -4.62
CA ALA A 19 -18.60 21.14 -4.00
C ALA A 19 -17.86 21.99 -2.95
N GLN A 20 -16.96 21.40 -2.16
CA GLN A 20 -16.12 22.14 -1.21
C GLN A 20 -15.23 23.16 -1.92
N LEU A 21 -14.56 22.79 -3.01
CA LEU A 21 -13.72 23.71 -3.80
C LEU A 21 -14.55 24.84 -4.41
N ARG A 22 -15.77 24.57 -4.89
CA ARG A 22 -16.69 25.61 -5.38
C ARG A 22 -17.07 26.61 -4.31
N ARG A 23 -17.35 26.17 -3.09
CA ARG A 23 -17.63 27.06 -1.94
C ARG A 23 -16.44 27.96 -1.59
N LEU A 24 -15.22 27.54 -1.92
CA LEU A 24 -14.01 28.35 -1.77
C LEU A 24 -13.75 29.32 -2.93
N GLY A 25 -14.64 29.37 -3.92
CA GLY A 25 -14.57 30.29 -5.06
C GLY A 25 -13.95 29.70 -6.33
N MET A 26 -13.69 28.39 -6.39
CA MET A 26 -13.24 27.73 -7.62
C MET A 26 -14.44 27.37 -8.50
N ALA A 27 -14.77 28.25 -9.46
CA ALA A 27 -15.92 28.06 -10.36
C ALA A 27 -15.81 26.76 -11.18
N GLU A 28 -14.60 26.41 -11.62
CA GLU A 28 -14.28 25.16 -12.30
C GLU A 28 -13.42 24.26 -11.40
N PRO A 29 -13.59 22.93 -11.49
CA PRO A 29 -12.71 22.00 -10.80
C PRO A 29 -11.28 22.22 -11.30
N PRO A 30 -10.31 22.41 -10.39
CA PRO A 30 -8.95 22.70 -10.78
C PRO A 30 -8.31 21.47 -11.42
N ARG A 31 -7.19 21.66 -12.13
CA ARG A 31 -6.43 20.53 -12.67
C ARG A 31 -5.92 19.63 -11.54
N PRO A 32 -5.84 18.30 -11.77
CA PRO A 32 -5.20 17.37 -10.84
C PRO A 32 -3.80 17.83 -10.45
N LEU A 33 -3.42 17.59 -9.19
CA LEU A 33 -2.07 17.89 -8.73
C LEU A 33 -1.07 16.97 -9.43
N THR A 34 -0.03 17.57 -9.99
CA THR A 34 1.15 16.86 -10.50
C THR A 34 1.87 16.15 -9.35
N TRP A 35 2.64 15.11 -9.66
CA TRP A 35 3.45 14.40 -8.67
C TRP A 35 4.35 15.34 -7.86
N ARG A 36 4.95 16.35 -8.50
CA ARG A 36 5.82 17.33 -7.82
C ARG A 36 5.05 18.18 -6.83
N GLN A 37 3.85 18.61 -7.19
CA GLN A 37 2.99 19.36 -6.26
C GLN A 37 2.61 18.49 -5.06
N ARG A 38 2.28 17.21 -5.27
CA ARG A 38 1.97 16.27 -4.18
C ARG A 38 3.17 16.05 -3.26
N VAL A 39 4.36 15.80 -3.81
CA VAL A 39 5.60 15.64 -3.01
C VAL A 39 5.96 16.94 -2.28
N ARG A 40 5.82 18.11 -2.92
CA ARG A 40 6.07 19.40 -2.29
C ARG A 40 5.15 19.64 -1.10
N VAL A 41 3.84 19.42 -1.27
CA VAL A 41 2.87 19.56 -0.19
C VAL A 41 3.18 18.61 0.97
N ALA A 42 3.51 17.34 0.69
CA ALA A 42 3.91 16.39 1.73
C ALA A 42 5.23 16.78 2.42
N CYS A 43 6.17 17.36 1.68
CA CYS A 43 7.43 17.91 2.20
C CYS A 43 7.18 19.06 3.18
N GLU A 44 6.39 20.07 2.77
CA GLU A 44 6.02 21.22 3.60
C GLU A 44 5.25 20.80 4.87
N ALA A 45 4.33 19.83 4.76
CA ALA A 45 3.63 19.27 5.91
C ALA A 45 4.60 18.51 6.86
N THR A 46 5.56 17.77 6.31
CA THR A 46 6.59 17.08 7.10
C THR A 46 7.51 18.07 7.81
N GLU A 47 7.86 19.19 7.17
CA GLU A 47 8.64 20.27 7.77
C GLU A 47 7.91 20.91 8.96
N ALA A 48 6.61 21.17 8.81
CA ALA A 48 5.78 21.66 9.91
C ALA A 48 5.75 20.67 11.10
N LEU A 49 5.69 19.36 10.83
CA LEU A 49 5.77 18.33 11.88
C LEU A 49 7.13 18.29 12.56
N VAL A 50 8.23 18.40 11.81
CA VAL A 50 9.58 18.50 12.39
C VAL A 50 9.67 19.69 13.33
N TYR A 51 9.12 20.84 12.95
CA TYR A 51 9.04 22.00 13.82
C TYR A 51 8.21 21.73 15.08
N LEU A 52 7.00 21.18 14.97
CA LEU A 52 6.17 20.85 16.14
C LEU A 52 6.87 19.88 17.10
N HIS A 53 7.52 18.84 16.56
CA HIS A 53 8.24 17.84 17.34
C HIS A 53 9.43 18.46 18.07
N SER A 54 10.12 19.45 17.46
CA SER A 54 11.19 20.21 18.12
C SER A 54 10.70 21.00 19.35
N LYS A 55 9.40 21.31 19.39
CA LYS A 55 8.74 21.97 20.53
C LYS A 55 8.12 20.98 21.52
N GLY A 56 8.30 19.68 21.30
CA GLY A 56 7.70 18.62 22.12
C GLY A 56 6.21 18.41 21.88
N ILE A 57 5.67 18.85 20.74
CA ILE A 57 4.24 18.73 20.40
C ILE A 57 4.05 17.62 19.37
N VAL A 58 3.16 16.66 19.63
CA VAL A 58 2.74 15.63 18.64
C VAL A 58 1.40 16.03 18.03
N HIS A 59 1.27 15.96 16.70
CA HIS A 59 0.07 16.39 15.99
C HIS A 59 -1.11 15.43 16.16
N ARG A 60 -0.85 14.12 16.02
CA ARG A 60 -1.80 13.00 16.18
C ARG A 60 -2.80 12.80 15.06
N ASP A 61 -3.29 13.86 14.39
CA ASP A 61 -4.27 13.73 13.29
C ASP A 61 -3.71 14.19 11.94
N VAL A 62 -2.59 13.59 11.52
CA VAL A 62 -1.98 13.92 10.21
C VAL A 62 -2.74 13.17 9.11
N LYS A 63 -3.35 13.90 8.18
CA LYS A 63 -4.07 13.37 7.02
C LYS A 63 -4.25 14.47 5.95
N PRO A 64 -4.54 14.13 4.69
CA PRO A 64 -4.75 15.11 3.62
C PRO A 64 -5.81 16.17 3.92
N ASP A 65 -6.88 15.87 4.66
CA ASP A 65 -7.88 16.87 5.07
C ASP A 65 -7.29 18.00 5.93
N ASN A 66 -6.32 17.66 6.77
CA ASN A 66 -5.66 18.57 7.69
C ASN A 66 -4.42 19.24 7.08
N ILE A 67 -4.14 19.00 5.79
CA ILE A 67 -3.11 19.71 5.04
C ILE A 67 -3.82 20.70 4.13
N LEU A 68 -3.90 21.95 4.58
CA LEU A 68 -4.60 23.01 3.87
C LEU A 68 -3.68 23.70 2.88
N LEU A 69 -4.24 24.15 1.76
CA LEU A 69 -3.52 24.74 0.64
C LEU A 69 -3.98 26.18 0.40
N ASP A 70 -3.04 27.07 0.14
CA ASP A 70 -3.32 28.41 -0.37
C ASP A 70 -3.50 28.41 -1.91
N GLU A 71 -3.68 29.59 -2.50
CA GLU A 71 -3.86 29.76 -3.94
C GLU A 71 -2.62 29.33 -4.76
N LYS A 72 -1.44 29.30 -4.14
CA LYS A 72 -0.16 28.88 -4.74
C LYS A 72 0.18 27.42 -4.44
N LEU A 73 -0.75 26.69 -3.80
CA LEU A 73 -0.58 25.33 -3.31
C LEU A 73 0.58 25.22 -2.31
N THR A 74 0.81 26.26 -1.51
CA THR A 74 1.66 26.19 -0.31
C THR A 74 0.85 25.55 0.81
N ALA A 75 1.45 24.56 1.44
CA ALA A 75 0.81 23.73 2.45
C ALA A 75 0.97 24.31 3.86
N VAL A 76 -0.11 24.22 4.63
CA VAL A 76 -0.15 24.53 6.04
C VAL A 76 -0.82 23.36 6.75
N LEU A 77 -0.09 22.78 7.71
CA LEU A 77 -0.65 21.75 8.59
C LEU A 77 -1.62 22.40 9.58
N ALA A 78 -2.87 21.95 9.56
CA ALA A 78 -3.99 22.47 10.33
C ALA A 78 -4.55 21.41 11.29
N ASP A 79 -5.54 21.83 12.10
CA ASP A 79 -6.24 21.01 13.08
C ASP A 79 -5.32 20.38 14.16
N THR A 80 -4.68 21.26 14.92
CA THR A 80 -3.97 20.88 16.15
C THR A 80 -4.93 20.60 17.32
N GLY A 81 -6.23 20.39 17.09
CA GLY A 81 -7.22 20.15 18.15
C GLY A 81 -6.90 18.92 19.01
N PHE A 82 -6.12 17.99 18.46
CA PHE A 82 -5.60 16.81 19.16
C PHE A 82 -4.13 16.91 19.58
N ALA A 83 -3.47 18.03 19.25
CA ALA A 83 -2.06 18.20 19.56
C ALA A 83 -1.86 18.31 21.08
N LYS A 84 -0.85 17.61 21.60
CA LYS A 84 -0.49 17.71 23.02
C LYS A 84 1.01 17.74 23.21
N ASP A 85 1.40 18.42 24.29
CA ASP A 85 2.76 18.43 24.83
C ASP A 85 3.17 17.00 25.27
N GLN A 86 4.41 16.62 24.99
CA GLN A 86 5.04 15.37 25.41
C GLN A 86 5.51 15.40 26.87
N ARG A 87 5.46 16.56 27.55
CA ARG A 87 5.90 16.68 28.95
C ARG A 87 5.03 15.85 29.91
N PRO A 88 5.64 15.22 30.93
CA PRO A 88 4.99 14.19 31.77
C PRO A 88 3.88 14.69 32.71
N ASP A 89 3.61 15.99 32.79
CA ASP A 89 2.63 16.56 33.74
C ASP A 89 1.17 16.50 33.23
N ALA A 90 0.95 16.08 31.98
CA ALA A 90 -0.39 15.94 31.39
C ALA A 90 -0.76 14.49 31.06
N SER A 91 -0.19 13.51 31.78
CA SER A 91 -0.51 12.08 31.65
C SER A 91 -1.87 11.68 32.23
N VAL A 92 -2.89 12.55 32.11
CA VAL A 92 -4.28 12.16 32.39
C VAL A 92 -4.83 11.41 31.18
N ARG A 93 -4.59 10.10 31.20
CA ARG A 93 -5.48 9.01 30.76
C ARG A 93 -6.67 9.44 29.87
N CYS A 94 -6.42 9.83 28.62
CA CYS A 94 -7.47 9.92 27.60
C CYS A 94 -7.30 8.71 26.66
N ARG A 95 -7.47 7.50 27.22
CA ARG A 95 -7.17 6.22 26.56
C ARG A 95 -8.35 5.59 25.83
N SER A 96 -9.57 6.07 26.05
CA SER A 96 -10.79 5.37 25.64
C SER A 96 -11.72 6.17 24.74
N THR A 97 -11.62 7.50 24.69
CA THR A 97 -12.47 8.34 23.84
C THR A 97 -11.78 8.82 22.56
N ALA A 98 -10.45 8.90 22.52
CA ALA A 98 -9.71 9.42 21.36
C ALA A 98 -9.81 8.51 20.12
N ALA A 99 -9.86 7.19 20.30
CA ALA A 99 -9.96 6.23 19.19
C ALA A 99 -11.30 6.34 18.41
N LEU A 100 -12.35 6.91 19.02
CA LEU A 100 -13.66 7.07 18.39
C LEU A 100 -13.72 8.26 17.40
N TYR A 101 -12.78 9.20 17.49
CA TYR A 101 -12.80 10.46 16.72
C TYR A 101 -11.76 10.51 15.59
N MET A 102 -10.93 9.48 15.42
CA MET A 102 -9.84 9.49 14.44
C MET A 102 -10.21 8.75 13.16
N THR A 103 -9.73 9.28 12.02
CA THR A 103 -9.89 8.62 10.72
C THR A 103 -9.06 7.34 10.70
N THR A 104 -9.74 6.18 10.65
CA THR A 104 -9.15 4.85 10.91
C THR A 104 -7.98 4.48 10.00
N GLY A 105 -7.91 5.00 8.76
CA GLY A 105 -6.87 4.66 7.80
C GLY A 105 -5.48 5.25 8.09
N TYR A 106 -5.39 6.37 8.82
CA TYR A 106 -4.11 7.03 9.14
C TYR A 106 -3.57 6.65 10.53
N LEU A 107 -4.37 5.94 11.33
CA LEU A 107 -4.03 5.59 12.70
C LEU A 107 -2.90 4.56 12.74
N CYS A 108 -1.79 4.92 13.39
CA CYS A 108 -0.67 4.01 13.58
C CYS A 108 -1.11 2.73 14.34
N PRO A 109 -0.80 1.52 13.84
CA PRO A 109 -1.20 0.27 14.49
C PRO A 109 -0.74 0.11 15.94
N SER A 110 0.36 0.77 16.32
CA SER A 110 0.82 0.78 17.72
C SER A 110 -0.15 1.50 18.66
N ILE A 111 -0.87 2.52 18.18
CA ILE A 111 -1.88 3.25 18.94
C ILE A 111 -3.14 2.40 19.13
N SER A 112 -3.60 1.71 18.07
CA SER A 112 -4.72 0.77 18.15
C SER A 112 -4.47 -0.37 19.17
N LYS A 113 -3.20 -0.68 19.43
CA LYS A 113 -2.75 -1.65 20.45
C LYS A 113 -2.52 -1.05 21.85
N GLY A 114 -2.94 0.20 22.07
CA GLY A 114 -2.82 0.89 23.37
C GLY A 114 -1.46 1.55 23.62
N GLY A 115 -0.63 1.71 22.58
CA GLY A 115 0.63 2.45 22.67
C GLY A 115 0.43 3.97 22.78
N GLU A 116 1.54 4.69 22.95
CA GLU A 116 1.54 6.14 23.13
C GLU A 116 1.87 6.90 21.83
N TYR A 117 1.29 8.09 21.70
CA TYR A 117 1.58 8.99 20.58
C TYR A 117 3.01 9.52 20.68
N SER A 118 3.69 9.53 19.54
CA SER A 118 5.08 9.98 19.42
C SER A 118 5.34 10.56 18.04
N SER A 119 6.55 11.10 17.83
CA SER A 119 6.96 11.52 16.49
C SER A 119 6.90 10.41 15.44
N LYS A 120 7.07 9.15 15.86
CA LYS A 120 6.99 7.96 15.00
C LYS A 120 5.55 7.60 14.61
N THR A 121 4.56 8.00 15.39
CA THR A 121 3.14 7.77 15.04
C THR A 121 2.66 8.81 14.03
N ASP A 122 3.09 10.08 14.17
CA ASP A 122 2.89 11.10 13.12
C ASP A 122 3.63 10.69 11.84
N GLY A 123 4.85 10.15 11.95
CA GLY A 123 5.59 9.62 10.81
C GLY A 123 4.87 8.50 10.05
N TYR A 124 4.19 7.59 10.76
CA TYR A 124 3.35 6.58 10.12
C TYR A 124 2.23 7.21 9.28
N ALA A 125 1.53 8.21 9.84
CA ALA A 125 0.46 8.92 9.15
C ALA A 125 0.95 9.72 7.94
N VAL A 126 2.17 10.28 7.99
CA VAL A 126 2.87 10.84 6.82
C VAL A 126 3.09 9.75 5.76
N GLY A 127 3.52 8.56 6.16
CA GLY A 127 3.69 7.42 5.24
C GLY A 127 2.40 7.06 4.51
N ILE A 128 1.27 6.95 5.22
CA ILE A 128 -0.04 6.72 4.58
C ILE A 128 -0.43 7.88 3.66
N THR A 129 -0.21 9.12 4.08
CA THR A 129 -0.46 10.32 3.25
C THR A 129 0.35 10.27 1.94
N LEU A 130 1.60 9.82 1.98
CA LEU A 130 2.44 9.62 0.80
C LEU A 130 1.89 8.53 -0.13
N LEU A 131 1.38 7.43 0.40
CA LEU A 131 0.74 6.38 -0.39
C LEU A 131 -0.54 6.87 -1.07
N VAL A 132 -1.37 7.64 -0.36
CA VAL A 132 -2.56 8.27 -0.93
C VAL A 132 -2.17 9.28 -2.02
N CYS A 133 -1.12 10.08 -1.81
CA CYS A 133 -0.59 10.97 -2.84
C CYS A 133 -0.08 10.22 -4.09
N LEU A 134 0.61 9.10 -3.89
CA LEU A 134 1.15 8.27 -4.96
C LEU A 134 0.03 7.65 -5.79
N THR A 135 -0.97 7.08 -5.13
CA THR A 135 -1.94 6.17 -5.76
C THR A 135 -3.30 6.79 -6.05
N ASN A 136 -3.64 7.89 -5.38
CA ASN A 136 -4.99 8.46 -5.32
C ASN A 136 -6.08 7.46 -4.90
N ARG A 137 -5.69 6.42 -4.15
CA ARG A 137 -6.61 5.40 -3.60
C ARG A 137 -6.98 5.74 -2.16
N SER A 138 -8.06 5.12 -1.68
CA SER A 138 -8.45 5.23 -0.28
C SER A 138 -7.36 4.65 0.63
N GLU A 139 -7.10 5.37 1.72
CA GLU A 139 -6.19 5.02 2.81
C GLU A 139 -6.57 3.72 3.53
N VAL A 140 -7.85 3.34 3.49
CA VAL A 140 -8.37 2.17 4.22
C VAL A 140 -7.83 0.91 3.55
N GLN A 141 -6.96 0.20 4.28
CA GLN A 141 -6.34 -1.04 3.80
C GLN A 141 -5.66 -0.88 2.43
N LEU A 142 -5.09 0.30 2.15
CA LEU A 142 -4.54 0.64 0.83
C LEU A 142 -3.60 -0.44 0.29
N THR A 143 -2.66 -0.89 1.13
CA THR A 143 -1.64 -1.87 0.73
C THR A 143 -2.26 -3.24 0.49
N ASP A 144 -3.16 -3.68 1.37
CA ASP A 144 -3.87 -4.96 1.23
C ASP A 144 -4.71 -4.97 -0.05
N ARG A 145 -5.40 -3.87 -0.37
CA ARG A 145 -6.19 -3.74 -1.60
C ARG A 145 -5.35 -3.80 -2.86
N CYS A 146 -4.17 -3.17 -2.86
CA CYS A 146 -3.25 -3.29 -3.98
C CYS A 146 -2.70 -4.71 -4.12
N GLU A 147 -2.33 -5.36 -3.01
CA GLU A 147 -1.90 -6.76 -3.02
C GLU A 147 -2.99 -7.70 -3.54
N ASP A 148 -4.24 -7.46 -3.14
CA ASP A 148 -5.38 -8.21 -3.62
C ASP A 148 -5.60 -8.00 -5.12
N GLU A 149 -5.62 -6.75 -5.60
CA GLU A 149 -5.83 -6.38 -7.00
C GLU A 149 -4.77 -6.98 -7.94
N PHE A 150 -3.50 -6.87 -7.56
CA PHE A 150 -2.38 -7.28 -8.41
C PHE A 150 -1.86 -8.69 -8.15
N GLU A 151 -2.38 -9.39 -7.12
CA GLU A 151 -1.93 -10.72 -6.72
C GLU A 151 -0.42 -10.80 -6.38
N GLU A 152 0.14 -9.68 -5.93
CA GLU A 152 1.57 -9.48 -5.69
C GLU A 152 1.81 -8.85 -4.33
N ASP A 153 2.99 -9.06 -3.74
CA ASP A 153 3.29 -8.54 -2.40
C ASP A 153 3.48 -7.04 -2.55
N TRP A 154 3.12 -6.24 -1.54
CA TRP A 154 3.21 -4.79 -1.68
C TRP A 154 4.58 -4.35 -2.20
N THR A 155 5.65 -5.01 -1.77
CA THR A 155 7.03 -4.76 -2.19
C THR A 155 7.24 -5.00 -3.68
N ASP A 156 6.62 -6.04 -4.21
CA ASP A 156 6.87 -6.57 -5.56
C ASP A 156 6.03 -5.87 -6.62
N ILE A 157 4.86 -5.33 -6.25
CA ILE A 157 3.97 -4.60 -7.16
C ILE A 157 4.74 -3.51 -7.90
N ASP A 158 4.70 -3.53 -9.23
CA ASP A 158 5.32 -2.46 -10.01
C ASP A 158 4.66 -1.11 -9.70
N VAL A 159 5.48 -0.09 -9.44
CA VAL A 159 4.99 1.23 -9.05
C VAL A 159 4.16 1.91 -10.14
N THR A 160 4.42 1.58 -11.41
CA THR A 160 3.67 2.11 -12.56
C THR A 160 2.21 1.66 -12.55
N ARG A 161 1.90 0.51 -11.93
CA ARG A 161 0.54 -0.05 -11.83
C ARG A 161 -0.28 0.61 -10.71
N ILE A 162 0.39 1.13 -9.68
CA ILE A 162 -0.27 1.77 -8.53
C ILE A 162 -0.25 3.29 -8.60
N ALA A 163 0.71 3.89 -9.30
CA ALA A 163 0.84 5.34 -9.40
C ALA A 163 -0.35 5.97 -10.14
N ASP A 164 -0.87 7.06 -9.61
CA ASP A 164 -1.95 7.82 -10.23
C ASP A 164 -1.49 8.41 -11.57
N ALA A 165 -2.05 7.89 -12.67
CA ALA A 165 -1.76 8.32 -14.03
C ALA A 165 -2.00 9.83 -14.23
N ALA A 166 -2.99 10.41 -13.56
CA ALA A 166 -3.30 11.83 -13.68
C ALA A 166 -2.23 12.76 -13.10
N ALA A 167 -1.35 12.24 -12.23
CA ALA A 167 -0.28 12.99 -11.59
C ALA A 167 1.04 13.00 -12.40
N GLY A 168 1.18 12.11 -13.39
CA GLY A 168 2.36 12.02 -14.26
C GLY A 168 3.65 11.65 -13.51
N TRP A 169 3.59 10.66 -12.61
CA TRP A 169 4.74 10.20 -11.83
C TRP A 169 5.85 9.59 -12.70
N PRO A 170 7.10 10.05 -12.59
CA PRO A 170 8.25 9.33 -13.12
C PRO A 170 8.57 8.11 -12.24
N ASP A 171 8.90 6.97 -12.84
CA ASP A 171 9.16 5.71 -12.11
C ASP A 171 10.14 5.85 -10.94
N PRO A 172 11.29 6.57 -11.07
CA PRO A 172 12.22 6.70 -9.95
C PRO A 172 11.63 7.49 -8.78
N ALA A 173 10.80 8.51 -9.05
CA ALA A 173 10.17 9.31 -8.03
C ALA A 173 9.04 8.54 -7.34
N ALA A 174 8.23 7.83 -8.15
CA ALA A 174 7.17 6.96 -7.66
C ALA A 174 7.73 5.88 -6.73
N ARG A 175 8.80 5.19 -7.17
CA ARG A 175 9.47 4.14 -6.41
C ARG A 175 10.03 4.66 -5.09
N ALA A 176 10.71 5.80 -5.12
CA ALA A 176 11.25 6.41 -3.89
C ALA A 176 10.16 6.80 -2.89
N VAL A 177 9.01 7.30 -3.35
CA VAL A 177 7.86 7.59 -2.47
C VAL A 177 7.26 6.30 -1.92
N LYS A 178 7.09 5.27 -2.75
CA LYS A 178 6.64 3.93 -2.36
C LYS A 178 7.54 3.36 -1.25
N ASP A 179 8.85 3.38 -1.45
CA ASP A 179 9.83 2.79 -0.53
C ASP A 179 9.94 3.57 0.78
N LEU A 180 9.94 4.90 0.71
CA LEU A 180 9.93 5.76 1.91
C LEU A 180 8.68 5.49 2.76
N ALA A 181 7.53 5.33 2.12
CA ALA A 181 6.28 5.07 2.80
C ALA A 181 6.23 3.65 3.37
N LYS A 182 6.42 2.61 2.55
CA LYS A 182 6.36 1.20 2.96
C LYS A 182 7.26 0.31 2.09
N ALA A 183 8.24 -0.30 2.75
CA ALA A 183 9.15 -1.32 2.24
C ALA A 183 9.64 -2.22 3.39
N ASP A 184 10.21 -3.39 3.07
CA ASP A 184 10.78 -4.34 4.04
C ASP A 184 11.97 -3.78 4.85
N GLY A 185 12.65 -2.82 4.24
CA GLY A 185 13.76 -2.08 4.83
C GLY A 185 13.30 -1.00 5.80
N LYS A 186 13.97 0.15 5.76
CA LYS A 186 13.55 1.33 6.53
C LYS A 186 12.40 2.03 5.79
N SER A 187 11.25 2.16 6.43
CA SER A 187 10.09 2.85 5.88
C SER A 187 9.20 3.42 6.98
N LEU A 188 8.42 4.47 6.68
CA LEU A 188 7.59 5.17 7.65
C LEU A 188 6.48 4.28 8.24
N CYS A 189 5.92 3.39 7.41
CA CYS A 189 4.85 2.47 7.76
C CYS A 189 5.36 1.09 8.22
N HIS A 190 6.67 0.93 8.49
CA HIS A 190 7.22 -0.35 8.96
C HIS A 190 6.63 -0.74 10.34
N ASP A 191 6.39 -2.03 10.60
CA ASP A 191 5.84 -2.51 11.88
C ASP A 191 6.79 -2.29 13.07
N SER A 192 8.07 -2.63 12.89
CA SER A 192 9.13 -2.30 13.84
C SER A 192 9.43 -0.80 13.90
N LEU A 193 9.24 -0.19 15.07
CA LEU A 193 9.56 1.21 15.33
C LEU A 193 11.03 1.57 15.08
N ARG A 194 11.96 0.61 15.25
CA ARG A 194 13.40 0.80 15.02
C ARG A 194 13.76 0.95 13.54
N LYS A 195 12.95 0.36 12.67
CA LYS A 195 13.11 0.46 11.21
C LYS A 195 12.40 1.69 10.63
N ARG A 196 11.57 2.39 11.41
CA ARG A 196 10.98 3.65 10.96
C ARG A 196 12.04 4.75 10.97
N PRO A 197 12.27 5.47 9.86
CA PRO A 197 13.12 6.65 9.88
C PRO A 197 12.52 7.74 10.77
N THR A 198 13.33 8.73 11.14
CA THR A 198 12.86 9.96 11.78
C THR A 198 12.24 10.89 10.73
N LEU A 199 11.37 11.82 11.13
CA LEU A 199 10.81 12.79 10.18
C LEU A 199 11.88 13.67 9.51
N PRO A 200 12.97 14.09 10.18
CA PRO A 200 14.08 14.77 9.48
C PRO A 200 14.76 13.93 8.39
N GLU A 201 14.96 12.63 8.63
CA GLU A 201 15.47 11.71 7.60
C GLU A 201 14.48 11.60 6.42
N ALA A 202 13.19 11.45 6.71
CA ALA A 202 12.15 11.39 5.67
C ALA A 202 12.05 12.69 4.87
N LEU A 203 12.14 13.85 5.55
CA LEU A 203 12.14 15.18 4.93
C LEU A 203 13.31 15.33 3.95
N THR A 204 14.50 14.85 4.32
CA THR A 204 15.68 14.88 3.45
C THR A 204 15.44 14.10 2.16
N THR A 205 14.82 12.91 2.25
CA THR A 205 14.44 12.11 1.07
C THR A 205 13.44 12.86 0.18
N LEU A 206 12.41 13.49 0.75
CA LEU A 206 11.42 14.26 -0.01
C LEU A 206 12.05 15.48 -0.72
N GLN A 207 12.95 16.19 -0.04
CA GLN A 207 13.70 17.33 -0.62
C GLN A 207 14.62 16.89 -1.77
N ALA A 208 15.27 15.73 -1.64
CA ALA A 208 16.11 15.17 -2.69
C ALA A 208 15.31 14.86 -3.97
N LEU A 209 14.07 14.36 -3.84
CA LEU A 209 13.19 14.09 -4.98
C LEU A 209 12.82 15.36 -5.76
N LEU A 210 12.54 16.46 -5.04
CA LEU A 210 12.21 17.75 -5.65
C LEU A 210 13.43 18.38 -6.36
N SER A 211 14.61 18.24 -5.77
CA SER A 211 15.87 18.81 -6.25
C SER A 211 16.47 18.04 -7.43
N GLY A 212 16.45 16.71 -7.39
CA GLY A 212 17.02 15.84 -8.43
C GLY A 212 16.39 16.04 -9.81
N SER A 213 15.15 16.52 -9.85
CA SER A 213 14.45 16.76 -11.10
C SER A 213 14.49 18.23 -11.56
N GLN A 214 15.13 19.16 -10.81
CA GLN A 214 15.53 20.48 -11.34
C GLN A 214 16.77 20.36 -12.24
N ARG A 215 17.68 19.43 -11.91
CA ARG A 215 18.88 19.15 -12.72
C ARG A 215 18.53 18.57 -14.09
N ARG A 216 17.48 17.75 -14.20
CA ARG A 216 17.04 17.18 -15.49
C ARG A 216 16.37 18.19 -16.44
N ALA A 217 15.59 19.14 -15.90
CA ALA A 217 14.94 20.17 -16.72
C ALA A 217 15.93 21.16 -17.37
N GLY A 218 17.13 21.32 -16.80
CA GLY A 218 18.21 22.11 -17.38
C GLY A 218 19.13 21.35 -18.35
N MET A 219 18.86 20.07 -18.61
CA MET A 219 19.76 19.17 -19.36
C MET A 219 19.14 18.64 -20.66
N GLU A 220 17.91 19.04 -20.98
CA GLU A 220 17.19 18.64 -22.20
C GLU A 220 17.56 19.50 -23.43
N GLU A 221 18.49 20.45 -23.29
CA GLU A 221 18.95 21.33 -24.37
C GLU A 221 20.36 20.99 -24.90
N ALA A 222 20.91 19.81 -24.59
CA ALA A 222 22.17 19.38 -25.20
C ALA A 222 22.30 17.86 -25.28
N ALA A 223 22.16 17.32 -26.48
CA ALA A 223 22.75 16.05 -26.90
C ALA A 223 22.98 16.08 -28.43
N PRO A 224 23.81 15.21 -29.04
CA PRO A 224 24.65 14.17 -28.43
C PRO A 224 26.11 14.12 -28.94
N ALA A 225 26.95 13.30 -28.32
CA ALA A 225 28.07 12.66 -29.01
C ALA A 225 28.38 11.28 -28.37
N LEU A 226 28.60 10.32 -29.26
CA LEU A 226 28.82 8.89 -29.05
C LEU A 226 30.21 8.57 -28.50
N GLY A 227 30.35 7.39 -27.88
CA GLY A 227 31.62 6.73 -27.58
C GLY A 227 31.39 5.31 -27.08
N ASP A 228 31.95 4.35 -27.82
CA ASP A 228 31.68 2.91 -27.80
C ASP A 228 32.59 2.10 -26.83
N GLU A 229 32.12 0.88 -26.52
CA GLU A 229 32.80 -0.37 -26.12
C GLU A 229 33.73 -0.46 -24.87
N ALA A 230 33.44 -1.42 -23.97
CA ALA A 230 34.07 -2.77 -23.98
C ALA A 230 33.85 -3.54 -22.65
N ALA A 231 33.60 -4.84 -22.79
CA ALA A 231 33.34 -5.83 -21.73
C ALA A 231 34.60 -6.28 -20.97
N THR A 232 34.45 -6.76 -19.72
CA THR A 232 35.34 -7.79 -19.13
C THR A 232 34.63 -8.60 -18.02
N ALA A 233 35.00 -9.88 -17.98
CA ALA A 233 34.43 -11.05 -17.35
C ALA A 233 34.38 -11.13 -15.80
N ALA A 234 33.56 -12.09 -15.37
CA ALA A 234 33.30 -12.59 -14.03
C ALA A 234 34.51 -13.17 -13.27
N ARG A 235 34.43 -13.14 -11.93
CA ARG A 235 35.05 -14.15 -11.05
C ARG A 235 34.12 -14.51 -9.89
N THR A 236 33.92 -15.81 -9.77
CA THR A 236 33.16 -16.57 -8.78
C THR A 236 34.06 -16.96 -7.61
N THR A 237 33.58 -16.78 -6.38
CA THR A 237 34.02 -17.48 -5.15
C THR A 237 32.75 -17.63 -4.30
N GLY A 238 32.21 -18.79 -3.93
CA GLY A 238 32.86 -20.05 -3.55
C GLY A 238 32.72 -20.23 -2.03
N TYR A 239 31.52 -20.55 -1.54
CA TYR A 239 31.32 -21.09 -0.19
C TYR A 239 30.08 -22.00 -0.17
N GLU A 240 30.30 -23.29 0.08
CA GLU A 240 29.27 -24.29 0.36
C GLU A 240 29.46 -24.88 1.78
N PRO A 241 28.40 -25.43 2.38
CA PRO A 241 28.15 -25.50 3.82
C PRO A 241 28.49 -26.87 4.43
N SER A 242 28.44 -26.99 5.76
CA SER A 242 28.28 -28.25 6.55
C SER A 242 28.18 -27.93 8.07
N PRO A 243 27.78 -28.86 8.97
CA PRO A 243 26.40 -29.33 9.18
C PRO A 243 25.99 -29.33 10.69
N LEU A 244 24.68 -29.27 10.96
CA LEU A 244 24.01 -29.85 12.14
C LEU A 244 24.55 -29.50 13.55
N SER A 245 23.91 -28.51 14.20
CA SER A 245 23.62 -28.59 15.65
C SER A 245 22.10 -28.63 15.83
N VAL A 246 21.59 -29.86 15.82
CA VAL A 246 20.21 -30.26 15.99
C VAL A 246 19.84 -30.23 17.48
N GLN A 247 18.62 -29.69 17.75
CA GLN A 247 17.77 -29.91 18.95
C GLN A 247 18.27 -29.24 20.26
N VAL A 248 17.49 -28.48 21.04
CA VAL A 248 16.10 -28.64 21.48
C VAL A 248 15.56 -27.30 21.99
N ARG A 249 14.39 -26.84 21.53
CA ARG A 249 13.25 -26.42 22.39
C ARG A 249 12.14 -25.76 21.57
N GLY A 250 10.99 -26.42 21.52
CA GLY A 250 9.73 -25.78 21.12
C GLY A 250 8.70 -26.69 20.49
N MET A 251 8.43 -27.88 21.04
CA MET A 251 7.15 -28.56 20.76
C MET A 251 6.01 -27.64 21.16
N ARG A 252 5.28 -27.11 20.18
CA ARG A 252 3.93 -26.57 20.32
C ARG A 252 3.11 -27.10 19.14
N THR A 253 2.36 -28.14 19.43
CA THR A 253 1.48 -28.93 18.53
C THR A 253 0.32 -28.15 17.90
N SER A 254 0.36 -26.81 17.90
CA SER A 254 -0.61 -25.93 17.23
C SER A 254 -0.01 -25.06 16.11
N GLY A 255 1.32 -24.90 16.04
CA GLY A 255 1.99 -24.11 15.00
C GLY A 255 2.04 -24.81 13.65
N ASP A 256 2.26 -26.13 13.65
CA ASP A 256 2.39 -26.92 12.42
C ASP A 256 1.09 -27.00 11.64
N ALA A 257 -0.05 -27.12 12.32
CA ALA A 257 -1.35 -27.26 11.65
C ALA A 257 -1.73 -25.96 10.91
N GLN A 258 -1.57 -24.81 11.55
CA GLN A 258 -1.87 -23.52 10.92
C GLN A 258 -0.92 -23.24 9.74
N ALA A 259 0.39 -23.48 9.92
CA ALA A 259 1.37 -23.31 8.85
C ALA A 259 1.05 -24.22 7.65
N ARG A 260 0.68 -25.48 7.89
CA ARG A 260 0.23 -26.41 6.83
C ARG A 260 -1.00 -25.91 6.10
N ILE A 261 -2.00 -25.37 6.81
CA ILE A 261 -3.20 -24.81 6.17
C ILE A 261 -2.83 -23.59 5.32
N GLN A 262 -1.97 -22.70 5.82
CA GLN A 262 -1.48 -21.54 5.09
C GLN A 262 -0.76 -21.95 3.80
N ASP A 263 0.18 -22.89 3.89
CA ASP A 263 0.91 -23.44 2.75
C ASP A 263 -0.04 -24.10 1.74
N ASN A 264 -1.03 -24.86 2.22
CA ASN A 264 -2.04 -25.49 1.37
C ASN A 264 -2.89 -24.46 0.61
N MET A 265 -3.27 -23.34 1.24
CA MET A 265 -4.05 -22.29 0.55
C MET A 265 -3.24 -21.57 -0.52
N MET A 266 -1.97 -21.24 -0.23
CA MET A 266 -1.07 -20.67 -1.23
C MET A 266 -0.85 -21.62 -2.41
N LEU A 267 -0.63 -22.91 -2.12
CA LEU A 267 -0.42 -23.93 -3.14
C LEU A 267 -1.69 -24.14 -3.99
N ALA A 268 -2.87 -24.19 -3.36
CA ALA A 268 -4.15 -24.31 -4.05
C ALA A 268 -4.37 -23.13 -5.01
N PHE A 269 -4.16 -21.90 -4.56
CA PHE A 269 -4.31 -20.72 -5.41
C PHE A 269 -3.33 -20.74 -6.59
N LYS A 270 -2.04 -20.99 -6.33
CA LYS A 270 -0.98 -21.07 -7.37
C LYS A 270 -1.20 -22.18 -8.40
N THR A 271 -1.93 -23.24 -8.05
CA THR A 271 -2.18 -24.38 -8.95
C THR A 271 -3.50 -24.28 -9.69
N LEU A 272 -4.54 -23.74 -9.06
CA LEU A 272 -5.89 -23.67 -9.65
C LEU A 272 -6.04 -22.47 -10.59
N MET A 273 -5.38 -21.34 -10.32
CA MET A 273 -5.49 -20.15 -11.18
C MET A 273 -4.99 -20.38 -12.61
N PRO A 274 -3.79 -20.94 -12.86
CA PRO A 274 -3.32 -21.21 -14.23
C PRO A 274 -4.21 -22.19 -15.00
N ARG A 275 -4.86 -23.13 -14.31
CA ARG A 275 -5.82 -24.06 -14.92
C ARG A 275 -7.07 -23.33 -15.39
N LEU A 276 -7.59 -22.44 -14.56
CA LEU A 276 -8.74 -21.60 -14.91
C LEU A 276 -8.40 -20.63 -16.05
N ASP A 277 -7.21 -20.04 -16.04
CA ASP A 277 -6.69 -19.22 -17.15
C ASP A 277 -6.67 -20.02 -18.45
N ALA A 278 -6.20 -21.28 -18.43
CA ALA A 278 -6.18 -22.15 -19.61
C ALA A 278 -7.60 -22.48 -20.14
N VAL A 279 -8.57 -22.72 -19.24
CA VAL A 279 -9.97 -22.94 -19.62
C VAL A 279 -10.54 -21.76 -20.42
N TYR A 280 -10.22 -20.54 -19.98
CA TYR A 280 -10.75 -19.32 -20.58
C TYR A 280 -9.83 -18.67 -21.62
N ALA A 281 -8.63 -19.21 -21.86
CA ALA A 281 -7.63 -18.64 -22.76
C ALA A 281 -8.17 -18.35 -24.17
N SER A 282 -9.02 -19.22 -24.72
CA SER A 282 -9.63 -19.05 -26.05
C SER A 282 -10.76 -18.00 -26.07
N ARG A 283 -11.41 -17.76 -24.92
CA ARG A 283 -12.56 -16.85 -24.76
C ARG A 283 -12.17 -15.50 -24.15
N SER A 284 -10.93 -15.37 -23.69
CA SER A 284 -10.45 -14.29 -22.83
C SER A 284 -9.13 -13.68 -23.30
N ALA A 285 -8.85 -13.68 -24.60
CA ALA A 285 -7.66 -13.05 -25.17
C ALA A 285 -7.53 -11.53 -24.84
N ALA A 286 -8.61 -10.91 -24.36
CA ALA A 286 -8.68 -9.52 -23.92
C ALA A 286 -9.00 -9.37 -22.41
N ALA A 287 -8.77 -10.41 -21.58
CA ALA A 287 -8.96 -10.28 -20.14
C ALA A 287 -8.06 -9.16 -19.59
N PRO A 288 -8.61 -8.26 -18.75
CA PRO A 288 -7.79 -7.23 -18.11
C PRO A 288 -6.76 -7.83 -17.14
N ASP A 289 -5.66 -7.11 -16.94
CA ASP A 289 -4.69 -7.40 -15.89
C ASP A 289 -5.32 -7.12 -14.51
N GLY A 290 -5.32 -8.10 -13.61
CA GLY A 290 -5.86 -7.97 -12.24
C GLY A 290 -6.91 -9.04 -11.92
N PHE A 291 -6.91 -9.55 -10.69
CA PHE A 291 -7.78 -10.67 -10.29
C PHE A 291 -9.27 -10.34 -10.45
N GLU A 292 -9.69 -9.19 -9.91
CA GLU A 292 -11.10 -8.82 -9.81
C GLU A 292 -11.68 -8.58 -11.19
N GLU A 293 -10.99 -7.79 -11.99
CA GLU A 293 -11.37 -7.45 -13.35
C GLU A 293 -11.48 -8.71 -14.20
N ARG A 294 -10.51 -9.63 -14.08
CA ARG A 294 -10.47 -10.91 -14.80
C ARG A 294 -11.60 -11.85 -14.40
N ILE A 295 -11.84 -12.06 -13.10
CA ILE A 295 -12.92 -12.92 -12.60
C ILE A 295 -14.29 -12.33 -12.96
N ASN A 296 -14.45 -11.00 -12.87
CA ASN A 296 -15.68 -10.31 -13.25
C ASN A 296 -15.92 -10.40 -14.76
N PHE A 297 -14.86 -10.30 -15.56
CA PHE A 297 -14.93 -10.50 -17.01
C PHE A 297 -15.35 -11.93 -17.35
N TRP A 298 -14.69 -12.96 -16.80
CA TRP A 298 -15.08 -14.36 -17.04
C TRP A 298 -16.52 -14.64 -16.61
N HIS A 299 -16.99 -14.03 -15.53
CA HIS A 299 -18.37 -14.16 -15.09
C HIS A 299 -19.38 -13.54 -16.05
N ARG A 300 -19.12 -12.32 -16.52
CA ARG A 300 -20.04 -11.59 -17.39
C ARG A 300 -20.01 -12.09 -18.84
N GLU A 301 -18.81 -12.29 -19.37
CA GLU A 301 -18.58 -12.51 -20.81
C GLU A 301 -18.33 -13.98 -21.15
N CYS A 302 -17.78 -14.77 -20.22
CA CYS A 302 -17.41 -16.16 -20.48
C CYS A 302 -18.27 -17.21 -19.74
N GLY A 303 -19.23 -16.76 -18.93
CA GLY A 303 -20.16 -17.63 -18.21
C GLY A 303 -19.57 -18.35 -16.98
N LEU A 304 -18.57 -17.78 -16.31
CA LEU A 304 -18.06 -18.32 -15.03
C LEU A 304 -19.21 -18.39 -14.01
N PRO A 305 -19.47 -19.55 -13.38
CA PRO A 305 -20.54 -19.67 -12.38
C PRO A 305 -20.36 -18.71 -11.19
N THR A 306 -21.46 -18.10 -10.72
CA THR A 306 -21.45 -17.17 -9.57
C THR A 306 -20.85 -17.78 -8.30
N GLU A 307 -21.14 -19.07 -8.07
CA GLU A 307 -20.62 -19.81 -6.93
C GLU A 307 -19.10 -19.97 -7.01
N LEU A 308 -18.59 -20.38 -8.18
CA LEU A 308 -17.15 -20.51 -8.42
C LEU A 308 -16.44 -19.15 -8.27
N ARG A 309 -17.04 -18.06 -8.77
CA ARG A 309 -16.54 -16.70 -8.55
C ARG A 309 -16.40 -16.35 -7.06
N SER A 310 -17.42 -16.65 -6.27
CA SER A 310 -17.42 -16.38 -4.81
C SER A 310 -16.36 -17.22 -4.07
N GLN A 311 -16.20 -18.48 -4.47
CA GLN A 311 -15.20 -19.39 -3.91
C GLN A 311 -13.78 -18.98 -4.28
N LEU A 312 -13.54 -18.54 -5.51
CA LEU A 312 -12.24 -18.01 -5.94
C LEU A 312 -11.86 -16.73 -5.18
N HIS A 313 -12.82 -15.85 -4.92
CA HIS A 313 -12.59 -14.65 -4.10
C HIS A 313 -12.18 -15.02 -2.67
N SER A 314 -12.86 -15.99 -2.05
CA SER A 314 -12.50 -16.52 -0.73
C SER A 314 -11.11 -17.20 -0.75
N LEU A 315 -10.81 -18.01 -1.78
CA LEU A 315 -9.51 -18.65 -1.93
C LEU A 315 -8.38 -17.63 -2.05
N ARG A 316 -8.59 -16.55 -2.82
CA ARG A 316 -7.63 -15.45 -2.94
C ARG A 316 -7.39 -14.78 -1.59
N ILE A 317 -8.45 -14.42 -0.88
CA ILE A 317 -8.34 -13.79 0.44
C ILE A 317 -7.49 -14.65 1.38
N TRP A 318 -7.74 -15.97 1.40
CA TRP A 318 -6.98 -16.89 2.24
C TRP A 318 -5.54 -17.04 1.79
N ALA A 319 -5.29 -17.19 0.49
CA ALA A 319 -3.93 -17.27 -0.04
C ALA A 319 -3.11 -16.01 0.27
N ASN A 320 -3.72 -14.82 0.14
CA ASN A 320 -3.07 -13.54 0.47
C ASN A 320 -2.80 -13.45 1.97
N ALA A 321 -3.77 -13.81 2.82
CA ALA A 321 -3.59 -13.84 4.26
C ALA A 321 -2.50 -14.84 4.72
N ALA A 322 -2.31 -15.94 3.99
CA ALA A 322 -1.24 -16.91 4.25
C ALA A 322 0.14 -16.36 3.87
N ARG A 323 0.22 -15.68 2.72
CA ARG A 323 1.47 -15.22 2.12
C ARG A 323 2.25 -14.22 2.97
N HIS A 324 1.57 -13.27 3.59
CA HIS A 324 2.23 -12.23 4.38
C HIS A 324 2.75 -12.71 5.74
N HIS A 325 2.56 -13.99 6.09
CA HIS A 325 2.76 -14.54 7.44
C HIS A 325 2.15 -13.65 8.53
N ASP A 326 1.12 -12.88 8.18
CA ASP A 326 0.46 -11.93 9.06
C ASP A 326 -0.57 -12.70 9.88
N ALA A 327 -0.15 -13.11 11.08
CA ALA A 327 -1.02 -13.83 12.01
C ALA A 327 -2.26 -13.02 12.45
N ALA A 328 -2.29 -11.69 12.27
CA ALA A 328 -3.49 -10.89 12.50
C ALA A 328 -4.43 -10.95 11.28
N ARG A 329 -3.92 -10.80 10.06
CA ARG A 329 -4.70 -10.94 8.82
C ARG A 329 -5.27 -12.35 8.67
N TRP A 330 -4.46 -13.39 8.90
CA TRP A 330 -4.92 -14.78 8.86
C TRP A 330 -6.03 -15.08 9.88
N ARG A 331 -5.97 -14.50 11.09
CA ARG A 331 -7.04 -14.68 12.09
C ARG A 331 -8.33 -13.95 11.72
N ARG A 332 -8.24 -12.86 10.96
CA ARG A 332 -9.40 -12.05 10.55
C ARG A 332 -10.07 -12.65 9.31
N ASP A 333 -9.27 -12.99 8.32
CA ASP A 333 -9.74 -13.26 6.96
C ASP A 333 -9.58 -14.73 6.55
N GLY A 334 -8.73 -15.50 7.24
CA GLY A 334 -8.45 -16.90 6.92
C GLY A 334 -9.61 -17.86 7.27
N PRO A 335 -9.48 -19.14 6.87
CA PRO A 335 -10.48 -20.15 7.18
C PRO A 335 -10.58 -20.39 8.69
N ARG A 336 -11.79 -20.64 9.19
CA ARG A 336 -12.05 -20.92 10.62
C ARG A 336 -11.54 -22.29 11.03
N SER A 337 -11.37 -23.20 10.08
CA SER A 337 -10.90 -24.57 10.31
C SER A 337 -10.26 -25.17 9.06
N GLU A 338 -9.42 -26.19 9.25
CA GLU A 338 -8.87 -27.01 8.16
C GLU A 338 -9.96 -27.63 7.29
N GLY A 339 -11.06 -28.10 7.91
CA GLY A 339 -12.17 -28.68 7.17
C GLY A 339 -12.88 -27.68 6.25
N GLU A 340 -12.93 -26.40 6.63
CA GLU A 340 -13.46 -25.33 5.77
C GLU A 340 -12.52 -25.08 4.58
N ALA A 341 -11.22 -24.97 4.85
CA ALA A 341 -10.18 -24.82 3.84
C ALA A 341 -10.24 -25.95 2.80
N SER A 342 -10.28 -27.21 3.25
CA SER A 342 -10.32 -28.38 2.39
C SER A 342 -11.61 -28.47 1.56
N ARG A 343 -12.78 -28.12 2.13
CA ARG A 343 -14.04 -28.11 1.37
C ARG A 343 -14.03 -27.08 0.26
N LEU A 344 -13.51 -25.88 0.53
CA LEU A 344 -13.43 -24.84 -0.48
C LEU A 344 -12.48 -25.23 -1.61
N VAL A 345 -11.28 -25.71 -1.29
CA VAL A 345 -10.32 -26.17 -2.31
C VAL A 345 -10.90 -27.32 -3.14
N ALA A 346 -11.58 -28.28 -2.52
CA ALA A 346 -12.23 -29.37 -3.24
C ALA A 346 -13.32 -28.87 -4.19
N ALA A 347 -14.20 -27.97 -3.73
CA ALA A 347 -15.27 -27.40 -4.54
C ALA A 347 -14.73 -26.62 -5.75
N VAL A 348 -13.71 -25.78 -5.55
CA VAL A 348 -13.06 -25.04 -6.65
C VAL A 348 -12.39 -26.01 -7.62
N THR A 349 -11.69 -27.03 -7.12
CA THR A 349 -11.02 -28.04 -7.95
C THR A 349 -12.00 -28.81 -8.82
N GLU A 350 -13.13 -29.24 -8.25
CA GLU A 350 -14.19 -29.96 -8.95
C GLU A 350 -14.86 -29.08 -10.02
N ALA A 351 -15.17 -27.84 -9.67
CA ALA A 351 -15.78 -26.88 -10.60
C ALA A 351 -14.85 -26.57 -11.79
N ILE A 352 -13.54 -26.38 -11.56
CA ILE A 352 -12.56 -26.20 -12.63
C ILE A 352 -12.47 -27.46 -13.49
N GLY A 353 -12.42 -28.65 -12.87
CA GLY A 353 -12.40 -29.91 -13.61
C GLY A 353 -13.63 -30.12 -14.50
N ALA A 354 -14.82 -29.71 -14.03
CA ALA A 354 -16.03 -29.74 -14.84
C ALA A 354 -15.93 -28.80 -16.06
N LEU A 355 -15.37 -27.60 -15.89
CA LEU A 355 -15.14 -26.66 -16.99
C LEU A 355 -14.09 -27.16 -18.00
N GLU A 356 -13.00 -27.78 -17.52
CA GLU A 356 -12.00 -28.43 -18.37
C GLU A 356 -12.62 -29.55 -19.21
N GLY A 357 -13.48 -30.38 -18.61
CA GLY A 357 -14.20 -31.46 -19.29
C GLY A 357 -15.23 -30.97 -20.31
N LEU A 358 -15.79 -29.76 -20.16
CA LEU A 358 -16.67 -29.17 -21.17
C LEU A 358 -15.91 -28.66 -22.40
N ASN A 359 -14.62 -28.34 -22.28
CA ASN A 359 -13.78 -27.87 -23.38
C ASN A 359 -13.17 -29.00 -24.22
N THR A 360 -13.16 -30.25 -23.74
CA THR A 360 -12.60 -31.40 -24.47
C THR A 360 -13.58 -32.08 -25.43
N PHE A 361 -14.88 -31.74 -25.37
CA PHE A 361 -15.93 -32.26 -26.26
C PHE A 361 -16.50 -31.20 -27.22
N GLY A 362 -15.88 -30.01 -27.30
CA GLY A 362 -16.33 -28.88 -28.12
C GLY A 362 -15.54 -28.69 -29.40
#